data_AF-A0A7G9P4I5-F1
#
_entry.id   AF-A0A7G9P4I5-F1
#
_cell.length_a   1.000
_cell.length_b   1.000
_cell.length_c   1.000
_cell.angle_alpha   90.00
_cell.angle_beta   90.00
_cell.angle_gamma   90.00
#
_symmetry.space_group_name_H-M   'P 1'
#
loop_
_entity.id
_entity.type
_entity.pdbx_description
1 polymer ?
#
loop_
_entity_poly.entity_id
_entity_poly.type
_entity_poly.pdbx_seq_one_letter_code
_entity_poly.pdbx_strand_id
1 'polypeptide(L)'
;MKPNLALLATLLVASLISFGCASTRTNLVEIGKVDLVVVETTPVKITRAKVLHDESGVVITGKVARERQRAYWLRGHVDLRMTSPDGDVLLEESVRFHRRRLTRHTWEGTFAHRIGSIPPPGTTVRLAHHEGPHSANTLTDLSSSSAALRRSDSHE
;
A
#
# COMPACT_ATOMS: atom_id res chain seq x y z
N MET A 1 4.86 -51.98 31.88
CA MET A 1 4.69 -50.56 32.27
C MET A 1 3.40 -50.05 31.66
N LYS A 2 2.40 -49.67 32.45
CA LYS A 2 1.12 -49.15 31.92
C LYS A 2 1.29 -47.64 31.65
N PRO A 3 1.00 -47.14 30.43
CA PRO A 3 1.08 -45.71 30.16
C PRO A 3 0.06 -44.97 31.03
N ASN A 4 0.49 -43.88 31.66
CA ASN A 4 -0.39 -43.05 32.48
C ASN A 4 -1.43 -42.36 31.59
N LEU A 5 -2.67 -42.83 31.66
CA LEU A 5 -3.80 -42.31 30.88
C LEU A 5 -3.99 -40.79 31.06
N ALA A 6 -3.68 -40.28 32.26
CA ALA A 6 -3.69 -38.84 32.56
C ALA A 6 -2.70 -38.03 31.71
N LEU A 7 -1.52 -38.60 31.42
CA LEU A 7 -0.47 -37.93 30.66
C LEU A 7 -0.85 -37.81 29.17
N LEU A 8 -1.54 -38.82 28.63
CA LEU A 8 -2.14 -38.80 27.29
C LEU A 8 -3.26 -37.77 27.17
N ALA A 9 -4.15 -37.68 28.16
CA ALA A 9 -5.24 -36.69 28.16
C ALA A 9 -4.73 -35.25 28.20
N THR A 10 -3.68 -34.99 28.98
CA THR A 10 -3.09 -33.64 29.09
C THR A 10 -2.42 -33.21 27.78
N LEU A 11 -1.76 -34.15 27.10
CA LEU A 11 -1.11 -33.89 25.81
C LEU A 11 -2.13 -33.62 24.69
N LEU A 12 -3.30 -34.28 24.75
CA LEU A 12 -4.39 -34.08 23.79
C LEU A 12 -5.06 -32.71 23.97
N VAL A 13 -5.25 -32.26 25.22
CA VAL A 13 -5.84 -30.94 25.50
C VAL A 13 -4.89 -29.81 25.11
N ALA A 14 -3.58 -29.98 25.30
CA ALA A 14 -2.59 -28.99 24.89
C ALA A 14 -2.49 -28.81 23.36
N SER A 15 -2.75 -29.85 22.56
CA SER A 15 -2.69 -29.74 21.10
C SER A 15 -3.89 -29.00 20.51
N LEU A 16 -5.05 -29.03 21.16
CA LEU A 16 -6.29 -28.37 20.71
C LEU A 16 -6.26 -26.85 20.84
N ILE A 17 -5.35 -26.27 21.61
CA ILE A 17 -5.23 -24.81 21.79
C ILE A 17 -4.32 -24.17 20.72
N SER A 18 -3.79 -24.98 19.79
CA SER A 18 -2.83 -24.54 18.77
C SER A 18 -3.46 -24.07 17.45
N PHE A 19 -4.78 -23.82 17.42
CA PHE A 19 -5.42 -23.18 16.26
C PHE A 19 -5.01 -21.70 16.21
N GLY A 20 -3.83 -21.45 15.63
CA GLY A 20 -3.29 -20.12 15.45
C GLY A 20 -4.25 -19.22 14.71
N CYS A 21 -4.37 -17.98 15.20
CA CYS A 21 -5.10 -16.91 14.54
C CYS A 21 -4.40 -16.58 13.21
N ALA A 22 -4.78 -17.29 12.14
CA ALA A 22 -4.40 -16.92 10.79
C ALA A 22 -5.17 -15.65 10.44
N SER A 23 -4.54 -14.49 10.65
CA SER A 23 -5.13 -13.20 10.28
C SER A 23 -5.36 -13.19 8.76
N THR A 24 -6.63 -13.29 8.36
CA THR A 24 -7.02 -13.27 6.96
C THR A 24 -6.88 -11.83 6.46
N ARG A 25 -5.98 -11.62 5.51
CA ARG A 25 -5.86 -10.33 4.82
C ARG A 25 -6.58 -10.40 3.49
N THR A 26 -7.52 -9.50 3.26
CA THR A 26 -8.25 -9.40 1.99
C THR A 26 -7.68 -8.28 1.15
N ASN A 27 -7.31 -8.54 -0.09
CA ASN A 27 -6.89 -7.48 -1.01
C ASN A 27 -8.13 -6.79 -1.60
N LEU A 28 -8.36 -5.52 -1.23
CA LEU A 28 -9.53 -4.73 -1.64
C LEU A 28 -9.55 -4.44 -3.15
N VAL A 29 -8.38 -4.44 -3.80
CA VAL A 29 -8.25 -4.27 -5.25
C VAL A 29 -8.69 -5.54 -5.97
N GLU A 30 -8.26 -6.72 -5.50
CA GLU A 30 -8.59 -8.01 -6.13
C GLU A 30 -10.09 -8.33 -6.06
N ILE A 31 -10.79 -7.87 -5.01
CA ILE A 31 -12.25 -8.03 -4.88
C ILE A 31 -13.04 -6.87 -5.50
N GLY A 32 -12.39 -5.94 -6.21
CA GLY A 32 -13.04 -4.84 -6.92
C GLY A 32 -13.70 -3.78 -6.03
N LYS A 33 -13.28 -3.64 -4.76
CA LYS A 33 -13.82 -2.60 -3.86
C LYS A 33 -13.10 -1.27 -4.00
N VAL A 34 -11.83 -1.29 -4.37
CA VAL A 34 -10.96 -0.11 -4.46
C VAL A 34 -10.15 -0.18 -5.75
N ASP A 35 -10.04 0.93 -6.45
CA ASP A 35 -9.13 1.06 -7.60
C ASP A 35 -7.76 1.53 -7.13
N LEU A 36 -6.70 0.95 -7.68
CA LEU A 36 -5.33 1.32 -7.35
C LEU A 36 -4.63 1.88 -8.58
N VAL A 37 -4.27 3.16 -8.51
CA VAL A 37 -3.57 3.88 -9.58
C VAL A 37 -2.14 4.17 -9.12
N VAL A 38 -1.16 3.56 -9.78
CA VAL A 38 0.26 3.82 -9.54
C VAL A 38 0.78 4.72 -10.64
N VAL A 39 1.22 5.91 -10.27
CA VAL A 39 1.81 6.88 -11.20
C VAL A 39 3.24 6.47 -11.49
N GLU A 40 3.52 6.22 -12.76
CA GLU A 40 4.88 5.93 -13.20
C GLU A 40 5.79 7.14 -13.00
N THR A 41 6.92 6.90 -12.37
CA THR A 41 7.96 7.89 -12.14
C THR A 41 9.30 7.31 -12.58
N THR A 42 10.18 8.17 -13.08
CA THR A 42 11.51 7.77 -13.57
C THR A 42 12.54 8.63 -12.82
N PRO A 43 13.62 8.05 -12.26
CA PRO A 43 14.08 6.66 -12.42
C PRO A 43 13.55 5.69 -11.35
N VAL A 44 12.60 6.11 -10.51
CA VAL A 44 12.11 5.33 -9.36
C VAL A 44 10.69 4.85 -9.62
N LYS A 45 10.46 3.54 -9.49
CA LYS A 45 9.16 2.90 -9.72
C LYS A 45 8.56 2.41 -8.41
N ILE A 46 7.24 2.54 -8.29
CA ILE A 46 6.46 1.85 -7.26
C ILE A 46 6.04 0.48 -7.83
N THR A 47 6.27 -0.58 -7.07
CA THR A 47 5.99 -1.97 -7.45
C THR A 47 5.31 -2.71 -6.31
N ARG A 48 4.59 -3.79 -6.62
CA ARG A 48 3.90 -4.64 -5.63
C ARG A 48 2.98 -3.84 -4.69
N ALA A 49 2.40 -2.75 -5.18
CA ALA A 49 1.44 -1.97 -4.43
C ALA A 49 0.16 -2.80 -4.20
N LYS A 50 -0.36 -2.75 -2.98
CA LYS A 50 -1.56 -3.48 -2.55
C LYS A 50 -2.35 -2.64 -1.55
N VAL A 51 -3.67 -2.85 -1.53
CA VAL A 51 -4.58 -2.31 -0.52
C VAL A 51 -5.19 -3.49 0.22
N LEU A 52 -4.72 -3.75 1.43
CA LEU A 52 -5.10 -4.91 2.21
C LEU A 52 -6.04 -4.49 3.34
N HIS A 53 -7.04 -5.30 3.65
CA HIS A 53 -7.89 -5.16 4.83
C HIS A 53 -7.61 -6.30 5.80
N ASP A 54 -7.42 -5.97 7.06
CA ASP A 54 -7.30 -6.90 8.18
C ASP A 54 -8.14 -6.41 9.38
N GLU A 55 -8.13 -7.15 10.48
CA GLU A 55 -8.89 -6.83 11.70
C GLU A 55 -8.53 -5.45 12.30
N SER A 56 -7.36 -4.91 11.97
CA SER A 56 -6.86 -3.62 12.45
C SER A 56 -7.05 -2.50 11.42
N GLY A 57 -7.85 -2.71 10.36
CA GLY A 57 -8.20 -1.71 9.36
C GLY A 57 -7.56 -1.96 7.99
N VAL A 58 -7.30 -0.88 7.25
CA VAL A 58 -6.77 -0.95 5.89
C VAL A 58 -5.29 -0.59 5.86
N VAL A 59 -4.49 -1.37 5.16
CA VAL A 59 -3.06 -1.16 4.95
C VAL A 59 -2.78 -0.98 3.47
N ILE A 60 -2.26 0.19 3.13
CA ILE A 60 -1.73 0.49 1.80
C ILE A 60 -0.22 0.27 1.86
N THR A 61 0.27 -0.68 1.08
CA THR A 61 1.69 -1.08 1.13
C THR A 61 2.22 -1.33 -0.27
N GLY A 62 3.53 -1.19 -0.41
CA GLY A 62 4.22 -1.52 -1.65
C GLY A 62 5.72 -1.34 -1.51
N LYS A 63 6.39 -1.46 -2.65
CA LYS A 63 7.83 -1.30 -2.76
C LYS A 63 8.16 -0.15 -3.69
N VAL A 64 9.26 0.53 -3.40
CA VAL A 64 9.85 1.57 -4.23
C VAL A 64 11.20 1.05 -4.70
N ALA A 65 11.45 1.03 -6.00
CA ALA A 65 12.70 0.51 -6.56
C ALA A 65 13.27 1.51 -7.56
N ARG A 66 14.58 1.73 -7.52
CA ARG A 66 15.28 2.54 -8.53
C ARG A 66 15.88 1.62 -9.58
N GLU A 67 15.55 1.84 -10.84
CA GLU A 67 16.09 1.04 -11.93
C GLU A 67 17.50 1.52 -12.31
N ARG A 68 18.45 0.58 -12.38
CA ARG A 68 19.81 0.68 -12.95
C ARG A 68 20.41 2.09 -13.02
N GLN A 69 20.95 2.60 -11.91
CA GLN A 69 21.88 3.73 -11.95
C GLN A 69 23.00 3.58 -10.92
N ARG A 70 24.16 4.17 -11.22
CA ARG A 70 25.31 4.33 -10.30
C ARG A 70 24.99 5.19 -9.06
N ALA A 71 23.76 5.70 -8.95
CA ALA A 71 23.32 6.53 -7.84
C ALA A 71 23.18 5.71 -6.55
N TYR A 72 23.80 6.19 -5.49
CA TYR A 72 24.03 5.41 -4.28
C TYR A 72 22.82 5.35 -3.33
N TRP A 73 21.71 6.07 -3.57
CA TRP A 73 20.64 6.26 -2.56
C TRP A 73 19.26 6.40 -3.20
N LEU A 74 18.29 5.60 -2.72
CA LEU A 74 16.87 5.81 -2.99
C LEU A 74 16.36 6.91 -2.04
N ARG A 75 15.93 8.07 -2.56
CA ARG A 75 15.45 9.22 -1.76
C ARG A 75 13.96 9.46 -1.99
N GLY A 76 13.36 10.31 -1.16
CA GLY A 76 11.97 10.72 -1.31
C GLY A 76 10.98 10.07 -0.35
N HIS A 77 9.72 10.09 -0.77
CA HIS A 77 8.54 9.49 -0.13
C HIS A 77 7.52 9.09 -1.19
N VAL A 78 6.48 8.37 -0.78
CA VAL A 78 5.32 8.06 -1.62
C VAL A 78 4.18 8.96 -1.21
N ASP A 79 3.67 9.77 -2.12
CA ASP A 79 2.41 10.46 -1.92
C ASP A 79 1.26 9.49 -2.16
N LEU A 80 0.32 9.52 -1.23
CA LEU A 80 -0.86 8.69 -1.17
C LEU A 80 -2.05 9.63 -1.18
N ARG A 81 -2.94 9.45 -2.15
CA ARG A 81 -4.22 10.15 -2.20
C ARG A 81 -5.36 9.16 -2.36
N MET A 82 -6.40 9.32 -1.56
CA MET A 82 -7.63 8.55 -1.66
C MET A 82 -8.76 9.47 -2.05
N THR A 83 -9.49 9.10 -3.08
CA THR A 83 -10.62 9.86 -3.61
C THR A 83 -11.87 9.00 -3.59
N SER A 84 -12.98 9.53 -3.07
CA SER A 84 -14.29 8.87 -3.11
C SER A 84 -14.77 8.72 -4.56
N PRO A 85 -15.76 7.85 -4.82
CA PRO A 85 -16.40 7.76 -6.13
C PRO A 85 -16.98 9.10 -6.62
N ASP A 86 -17.41 9.95 -5.69
CA ASP A 86 -17.99 11.27 -5.97
C ASP A 86 -16.92 12.33 -6.28
N GLY A 87 -15.63 12.00 -6.08
CA GLY A 87 -14.50 12.88 -6.37
C GLY A 87 -13.92 13.60 -5.14
N ASP A 88 -14.47 13.36 -3.95
CA ASP A 88 -13.99 14.00 -2.71
C ASP A 88 -12.67 13.37 -2.24
N VAL A 89 -11.76 14.20 -1.75
CA VAL A 89 -10.49 13.71 -1.18
C VAL A 89 -10.75 13.20 0.24
N LEU A 90 -10.62 11.88 0.41
CA LEU A 90 -10.77 11.22 1.72
C LEU A 90 -9.48 11.26 2.54
N LEU A 91 -8.32 11.21 1.87
CA LEU A 91 -7.00 11.18 2.49
C LEU A 91 -5.96 11.71 1.50
N GLU A 92 -5.00 12.50 1.98
CA GLU A 92 -3.84 12.93 1.21
C GLU A 92 -2.63 13.05 2.14
N GLU A 93 -1.63 12.18 1.96
CA GLU A 93 -0.47 12.09 2.86
C GLU A 93 0.83 11.72 2.12
N SER A 94 1.96 12.10 2.72
CA SER A 94 3.30 11.69 2.27
C SER A 94 3.86 10.59 3.18
N VAL A 95 3.97 9.38 2.64
CA VAL A 95 4.40 8.17 3.35
C VAL A 95 5.89 7.92 3.15
N ARG A 96 6.65 7.88 4.26
CA ARG A 96 8.06 7.47 4.24
C ARG A 96 8.17 5.97 3.99
N PHE A 97 9.21 5.56 3.26
CA PHE A 97 9.57 4.15 3.09
C PHE A 97 10.85 3.81 3.85
N HIS A 98 10.89 2.60 4.41
CA HIS A 98 12.09 2.03 4.98
C HIS A 98 12.99 1.49 3.87
N ARG A 99 14.22 1.98 3.81
CA ARG A 99 15.18 1.70 2.72
C ARG A 99 16.02 0.49 3.06
N ARG A 100 16.23 -0.37 2.06
CA ARG A 100 17.12 -1.52 2.14
C ARG A 100 17.97 -1.61 0.88
N ARG A 101 19.28 -1.82 1.06
CA ARG A 101 20.17 -2.16 -0.04
C ARG A 101 19.96 -3.64 -0.38
N LEU A 102 19.57 -3.94 -1.62
CA LEU A 102 19.44 -5.33 -2.09
C LEU A 102 20.75 -5.86 -2.67
N THR A 103 21.43 -5.04 -3.47
CA THR A 103 22.72 -5.39 -4.08
C THR A 103 23.65 -4.17 -4.07
N ARG A 104 24.85 -4.31 -4.64
CA ARG A 104 25.77 -3.16 -4.80
C ARG A 104 25.11 -2.00 -5.55
N HIS A 105 24.20 -2.28 -6.49
CA HIS A 105 23.61 -1.32 -7.43
C HIS A 105 22.08 -1.23 -7.37
N THR A 106 21.43 -1.98 -6.48
CA THR A 106 19.97 -2.03 -6.37
C THR A 106 19.54 -1.63 -4.96
N TRP A 107 18.68 -0.63 -4.91
CA TRP A 107 18.03 -0.15 -3.69
C TRP A 107 16.53 -0.36 -3.80
N GLU A 108 15.95 -0.82 -2.71
CA GLU A 108 14.51 -1.01 -2.56
C GLU A 108 14.05 -0.33 -1.28
N GLY A 109 12.88 0.27 -1.29
CA GLY A 109 12.20 0.81 -0.12
C GLY A 109 10.87 0.08 0.06
N THR A 110 10.45 -0.16 1.29
CA THR A 110 9.09 -0.63 1.59
C THR A 110 8.33 0.47 2.30
N PHE A 111 7.14 0.79 1.82
CA PHE A 111 6.21 1.67 2.54
C PHE A 111 5.01 0.87 3.02
N ALA A 112 4.44 1.32 4.12
CA ALA A 112 3.17 0.87 4.65
C ALA A 112 2.51 2.05 5.35
N HIS A 113 1.24 2.28 5.04
CA HIS A 113 0.40 3.26 5.70
C HIS A 113 -0.90 2.57 6.13
N ARG A 114 -1.32 2.81 7.38
CA ARG A 114 -2.48 2.15 7.97
C ARG A 114 -3.57 3.18 8.25
N ILE A 115 -4.78 2.83 7.84
CA ILE A 115 -6.00 3.64 7.98
C ILE A 115 -6.96 2.85 8.87
N GLY A 116 -7.56 3.53 9.84
CA GLY A 116 -8.44 2.89 10.84
C GLY A 116 -9.82 2.49 10.30
N SER A 117 -10.22 2.97 9.13
CA SER A 117 -11.52 2.71 8.51
C SER A 117 -11.39 2.10 7.12
N ILE A 118 -12.42 1.34 6.73
CA ILE A 118 -12.56 0.80 5.39
C ILE A 118 -13.11 1.91 4.48
N PRO A 119 -12.47 2.21 3.34
CA PRO A 119 -12.99 3.22 2.43
C PRO A 119 -14.29 2.76 1.76
N PRO A 120 -15.17 3.68 1.34
CA PRO A 120 -16.35 3.35 0.54
C PRO A 120 -15.98 2.60 -0.75
N PRO A 121 -16.83 1.67 -1.25
CA PRO A 121 -16.62 1.02 -2.53
C PRO A 121 -16.46 2.02 -3.68
N GLY A 122 -15.58 1.74 -4.64
CA GLY A 122 -15.26 2.62 -5.76
C GLY A 122 -14.26 3.74 -5.42
N THR A 123 -13.70 3.74 -4.20
CA THR A 123 -12.61 4.64 -3.84
C THR A 123 -11.39 4.38 -4.74
N THR A 124 -10.76 5.44 -5.20
CA THR A 124 -9.49 5.38 -5.93
C THR A 124 -8.33 5.70 -5.00
N VAL A 125 -7.35 4.80 -4.88
CA VAL A 125 -6.08 5.00 -4.20
C VAL A 125 -5.02 5.33 -5.25
N ARG A 126 -4.50 6.56 -5.24
CA ARG A 126 -3.44 7.02 -6.14
C ARG A 126 -2.11 7.11 -5.40
N LEU A 127 -1.07 6.50 -5.97
CA LEU A 127 0.28 6.48 -5.41
C LEU A 127 1.27 7.11 -6.39
N ALA A 128 2.11 8.04 -5.92
CA ALA A 128 3.18 8.65 -6.70
C ALA A 128 4.46 8.73 -5.85
N HIS A 129 5.64 8.55 -6.45
CA HIS A 129 6.90 8.77 -5.76
C HIS A 129 7.45 10.16 -6.06
N HIS A 130 7.95 10.87 -5.04
CA HIS A 130 8.62 12.16 -5.19
C HIS A 130 9.94 12.19 -4.43
N GLU A 131 11.00 12.73 -5.05
CA GLU A 131 12.37 12.77 -4.48
C GLU A 131 12.64 13.95 -3.53
N GLY A 132 11.74 14.92 -3.41
CA GLY A 132 11.92 16.16 -2.63
C GLY A 132 10.74 16.51 -1.72
N PRO A 133 10.92 17.48 -0.79
CA PRO A 133 9.79 18.03 -0.05
C PRO A 133 8.84 18.74 -1.01
N HIS A 134 7.54 18.59 -0.77
CA HIS A 134 6.56 19.47 -1.40
C HIS A 134 6.83 20.89 -0.93
N SER A 135 7.02 21.80 -1.88
CA SER A 135 6.76 23.21 -1.56
C SER A 135 5.27 23.30 -1.27
N ALA A 136 4.86 24.06 -0.25
CA ALA A 136 3.46 24.08 0.24
C ALA A 136 2.38 24.35 -0.85
N ASN A 137 2.76 24.74 -2.07
CA ASN A 137 1.88 24.94 -3.21
C ASN A 137 1.66 23.72 -4.13
N THR A 138 2.35 22.59 -3.94
CA THR A 138 2.31 21.46 -4.90
C THR A 138 1.11 20.51 -4.72
N LEU A 139 0.43 20.54 -3.57
CA LEU A 139 -0.79 19.72 -3.34
C LEU A 139 -1.94 20.08 -4.30
N THR A 140 -1.89 21.26 -4.92
CA THR A 140 -2.87 21.71 -5.93
C THR A 140 -2.65 21.06 -7.31
N ASP A 141 -1.44 20.59 -7.63
CA ASP A 141 -1.15 20.02 -8.96
C ASP A 141 -1.75 18.62 -9.14
N LEU A 142 -1.90 17.85 -8.06
CA LEU A 142 -2.59 16.55 -8.09
C LEU A 142 -4.10 16.70 -8.34
N SER A 143 -4.68 17.86 -8.02
CA SER A 143 -6.06 18.21 -8.37
C SER A 143 -6.21 18.61 -9.85
N SER A 144 -5.13 19.06 -10.49
CA SER A 144 -5.14 19.66 -11.82
C SER A 144 -5.00 18.61 -12.94
N SER A 145 -4.33 17.49 -12.67
CA SER A 145 -4.17 16.41 -13.66
C SER A 145 -5.46 15.64 -13.97
N SER A 146 -6.48 15.71 -13.11
CA SER A 146 -7.79 15.08 -13.33
C SER A 146 -8.71 15.90 -14.24
N ALA A 147 -8.49 17.22 -14.31
CA ALA A 147 -9.32 18.13 -15.09
C ALA A 147 -9.00 18.11 -16.59
N ALA A 148 -7.79 17.68 -16.97
CA ALA A 148 -7.35 17.66 -18.37
C ALA A 148 -7.95 16.52 -19.22
N LEU A 149 -8.48 15.46 -18.60
CA LEU A 149 -9.02 14.30 -19.34
C LEU A 149 -10.50 14.42 -19.72
N ARG A 150 -11.20 15.50 -19.34
CA ARG A 150 -12.66 15.68 -19.60
C ARG A 150 -13.00 16.60 -20.77
N ARG A 151 -12.03 17.02 -21.61
CA ARG A 151 -12.25 18.02 -22.67
C ARG A 151 -12.18 17.52 -24.13
N SER A 152 -12.15 16.21 -24.38
CA SER A 152 -11.97 15.70 -25.76
C SER A 152 -13.17 15.00 -26.40
N ASP A 153 -14.30 14.81 -25.71
CA ASP A 153 -15.43 14.05 -26.28
C ASP A 153 -16.72 14.88 -26.39
N SER A 154 -16.66 16.00 -27.11
CA SER A 154 -17.88 16.73 -27.53
C SER A 154 -17.68 17.43 -28.87
N HIS A 155 -17.50 16.65 -29.93
CA HIS A 155 -17.75 17.05 -31.32
C HIS A 155 -18.03 15.80 -32.15
N GLU A 156 -19.31 15.43 -32.27
CA GLU A 156 -20.07 15.22 -33.51
C GLU A 156 -21.50 14.77 -33.19
#